data_AF-A0A3Q7ID19-F1
#
_entry.id   AF-A0A3Q7ID19-F1
#
_cell.length_a   1.000
_cell.length_b   1.000
_cell.length_c   1.000
_cell.angle_alpha   90.00
_cell.angle_beta   90.00
_cell.angle_gamma   90.00
#
_symmetry.space_group_name_H-M   'P 1'
#
loop_
_entity.id
_entity.type
_entity.pdbx_description
1 polymer ?
#
loop_
_entity_poly.entity_id
_entity_poly.type
_entity_poly.pdbx_seq_one_letter_code
_entity_poly.pdbx_strand_id
1 'polypeptide(L)'
;MEERNTCKVCVTGGAGYIGSSLVKELLDKGYIVHATLRNLAASPLKEDGITFKELIDETCWTPLNFSNPYTKQWLWDYTESKMLAEKEILKFEKEGLEVVALCCGLVGGHTFLPYIPTSGGMFLSVLTQEKELYNKLKFLEDLNGKVPIVHIEDECEAHMFFMNNVGSLSGRFLCASSFVSTAEIGNYYEHNYPEFKVNQE
;
A
#
# COMPACT_ATOMS: atom_id res chain seq x y z
N MET A 1 -11.88 36.61 13.22
CA MET A 1 -11.20 35.76 12.23
C MET A 1 -10.89 34.47 12.99
N GLU A 2 -11.75 33.46 12.86
CA GLU A 2 -11.58 32.21 13.60
C GLU A 2 -10.29 31.53 13.16
N GLU A 3 -9.42 31.20 14.11
CA GLU A 3 -8.29 30.30 13.89
C GLU A 3 -8.86 28.98 13.38
N ARG A 4 -8.71 28.70 12.08
CA ARG A 4 -8.84 27.34 11.59
C ARG A 4 -7.76 26.54 12.30
N ASN A 5 -8.16 25.78 13.30
CA ASN A 5 -7.31 24.85 14.03
C ASN A 5 -6.80 23.81 13.02
N THR A 6 -5.66 24.09 12.38
CA THR A 6 -5.06 23.21 11.36
C THR A 6 -4.57 21.95 12.06
N CYS A 7 -5.29 20.84 11.87
CA CYS A 7 -4.94 19.55 12.44
C CYS A 7 -3.65 19.04 11.79
N LYS A 8 -2.69 18.62 12.62
CA LYS A 8 -1.40 18.06 12.19
C LYS A 8 -1.48 16.54 12.19
N VAL A 9 -1.17 15.92 11.06
CA VAL A 9 -1.24 14.46 10.89
C VAL A 9 0.13 13.93 10.49
N CYS A 10 0.55 12.83 11.13
CA CYS A 10 1.73 12.09 10.74
C CYS A 10 1.33 10.93 9.83
N VAL A 11 1.85 10.88 8.61
CA VAL A 11 1.62 9.77 7.67
C VAL A 11 2.90 8.98 7.49
N THR A 12 2.95 7.77 8.04
CA THR A 12 4.08 6.88 7.78
C THR A 12 3.95 6.20 6.42
N GLY A 13 5.07 6.04 5.70
CA GLY A 13 5.02 5.50 4.34
C GLY A 13 4.39 6.44 3.32
N GLY A 14 4.51 7.76 3.52
CA GLY A 14 3.84 8.78 2.70
C GLY A 14 4.25 8.85 1.22
N ALA A 15 5.36 8.22 0.82
CA ALA A 15 5.75 8.06 -0.59
C ALA A 15 5.26 6.74 -1.21
N GLY A 16 4.55 5.90 -0.45
CA GLY A 16 3.90 4.70 -0.95
C GLY A 16 2.61 5.02 -1.71
N TYR A 17 2.02 4.00 -2.33
CA TYR A 17 0.79 4.17 -3.11
C TYR A 17 -0.35 4.76 -2.29
N ILE A 18 -0.68 4.11 -1.17
CA ILE A 18 -1.72 4.55 -0.24
C ILE A 18 -1.32 5.88 0.42
N GLY A 19 -0.10 5.94 0.96
CA GLY A 19 0.38 7.10 1.68
C GLY A 19 0.38 8.38 0.85
N SER A 20 0.79 8.32 -0.41
CA SER A 20 0.82 9.51 -1.29
C SER A 20 -0.58 10.00 -1.65
N SER A 21 -1.51 9.08 -1.88
CA SER A 21 -2.92 9.40 -2.14
C SER A 21 -3.59 10.02 -0.91
N LEU A 22 -3.36 9.44 0.28
CA LEU A 22 -3.86 9.97 1.54
C LEU A 22 -3.24 11.34 1.87
N VAL A 23 -1.94 11.54 1.66
CA VAL A 23 -1.28 12.84 1.83
C VAL A 23 -1.92 13.90 0.94
N LYS A 24 -2.19 13.56 -0.33
CA LYS A 24 -2.85 14.47 -1.27
C LYS A 24 -4.23 14.88 -0.77
N GLU A 25 -5.05 13.92 -0.36
CA GLU A 25 -6.39 14.19 0.15
C GLU A 25 -6.39 15.01 1.45
N LEU A 26 -5.48 14.70 2.38
CA LEU A 26 -5.29 15.46 3.63
C LEU A 26 -4.91 16.91 3.33
N LEU A 27 -3.96 17.15 2.42
CA LEU A 27 -3.54 18.50 2.04
C LEU A 27 -4.69 19.28 1.39
N ASP A 28 -5.47 18.64 0.52
CA ASP A 28 -6.62 19.26 -0.14
C ASP A 28 -7.72 19.66 0.84
N LYS A 29 -7.86 18.91 1.95
CA LYS A 29 -8.79 19.25 3.05
C LYS A 29 -8.19 20.22 4.07
N GLY A 30 -6.97 20.72 3.87
CA GLY A 30 -6.35 21.76 4.67
C GLY A 30 -5.61 21.27 5.93
N TYR A 31 -5.27 19.98 6.00
CA TYR A 31 -4.44 19.43 7.08
C TYR A 31 -2.96 19.79 6.87
N ILE A 32 -2.21 19.84 7.97
CA ILE A 32 -0.75 19.91 7.92
C ILE A 32 -0.23 18.48 8.01
N VAL A 33 0.47 18.01 6.98
CA VAL A 33 0.93 16.62 6.91
C VAL A 33 2.43 16.53 7.12
N HIS A 34 2.85 15.70 8.07
CA HIS A 34 4.23 15.27 8.24
C HIS A 34 4.35 13.83 7.75
N ALA A 35 5.07 13.60 6.66
CA ALA A 35 5.21 12.27 6.09
C ALA A 35 6.55 11.63 6.47
N THR A 36 6.57 10.36 6.86
CA THR A 36 7.80 9.58 6.96
C THR A 36 8.04 8.82 5.66
N LEU A 37 9.26 8.92 5.15
CA LEU A 37 9.69 8.27 3.92
C LEU A 37 10.71 7.19 4.27
N ARG A 38 10.74 6.10 3.49
CA ARG A 38 11.79 5.09 3.63
C ARG A 38 13.09 5.65 3.06
N ASN A 39 14.19 5.44 3.77
CA ASN A 39 15.52 5.71 3.25
C ASN A 39 15.98 4.65 2.21
N LEU A 40 15.08 4.28 1.29
CA LEU A 40 15.41 3.50 0.11
C LEU A 40 15.67 4.42 -1.10
N ALA A 41 15.26 5.67 -1.01
CA ALA A 41 15.55 6.69 -2.02
C ALA A 41 16.94 7.30 -1.84
N ALA A 42 17.50 7.32 -0.62
CA ALA A 42 18.82 7.88 -0.33
C ALA A 42 19.83 6.79 0.06
N SER A 43 20.54 6.28 -0.95
CA SER A 43 21.68 5.40 -0.75
C SER A 43 22.98 6.20 -0.80
N PRO A 44 23.97 5.92 0.09
CA PRO A 44 25.30 6.47 -0.10
C PRO A 44 25.99 5.84 -1.32
N LEU A 45 25.43 4.80 -1.94
CA LEU A 45 25.94 4.20 -3.16
C LEU A 45 26.05 5.25 -4.26
N LYS A 46 27.26 5.46 -4.77
CA LYS A 46 27.54 6.37 -5.86
C LYS A 46 27.04 5.79 -7.18
N GLU A 47 27.04 6.61 -8.22
CA GLU A 47 26.53 6.25 -9.56
C GLU A 47 27.24 5.04 -10.18
N ASP A 48 28.47 4.74 -9.77
CA ASP A 48 29.21 3.55 -10.22
C ASP A 48 28.60 2.23 -9.73
N GLY A 49 27.64 2.28 -8.80
CA GLY A 49 26.97 1.11 -8.25
C GLY A 49 27.87 0.20 -7.39
N ILE A 50 29.09 0.65 -7.07
CA ILE A 50 30.12 -0.15 -6.39
C ILE A 50 30.69 0.61 -5.18
N THR A 51 30.84 1.93 -5.26
CA THR A 51 31.44 2.75 -4.20
C THR A 51 30.38 3.54 -3.43
N PHE A 52 30.71 3.92 -2.19
CA PHE A 52 29.78 4.60 -1.28
C PHE A 52 30.33 5.97 -0.86
N LYS A 53 29.45 6.94 -0.61
CA LYS A 53 29.72 8.19 0.12
C LYS A 53 29.92 7.87 1.60
N GLU A 54 30.70 8.70 2.30
CA GLU A 54 31.00 8.52 3.73
C GLU A 54 29.79 8.78 4.64
N LEU A 55 28.87 9.66 4.22
CA LEU A 55 27.66 10.02 4.97
C LEU A 55 26.44 9.97 4.04
N ILE A 56 25.29 9.62 4.62
CA ILE A 56 23.99 9.73 3.98
C ILE A 56 23.37 11.07 4.37
N ASP A 57 23.01 11.86 3.38
CA ASP A 57 22.31 13.14 3.50
C ASP A 57 21.18 13.21 2.45
N GLU A 58 20.43 14.31 2.43
CA GLU A 58 19.33 14.54 1.48
C GLU A 58 19.80 14.65 0.01
N THR A 59 21.11 14.65 -0.25
CA THR A 59 21.69 14.65 -1.61
C THR A 59 21.99 13.25 -2.13
N CYS A 60 21.83 12.23 -1.30
CA CYS A 60 22.04 10.83 -1.65
C CYS A 60 20.83 10.30 -2.42
N TRP A 61 21.08 9.62 -3.55
CA TRP A 61 20.03 8.99 -4.35
C TRP A 61 20.41 7.55 -4.68
N THR A 62 19.47 6.62 -4.51
CA THR A 62 19.69 5.20 -4.82
C THR A 62 19.78 4.97 -6.32
N PRO A 63 20.86 4.33 -6.83
CA PRO A 63 20.99 4.01 -8.25
C PRO A 63 19.89 3.07 -8.76
N LEU A 64 19.38 3.35 -9.95
CA LEU A 64 18.24 2.64 -10.56
C LEU A 64 18.52 1.16 -10.90
N ASN A 65 19.79 0.73 -10.99
CA ASN A 65 20.21 -0.60 -11.44
C ASN A 65 20.67 -1.54 -10.31
N PHE A 66 20.11 -1.40 -9.10
CA PHE A 66 20.46 -2.25 -7.97
C PHE A 66 19.64 -3.56 -7.98
N SER A 67 20.30 -4.71 -8.14
CA SER A 67 19.67 -6.04 -8.08
C SER A 67 20.22 -6.86 -6.90
N ASN A 68 19.33 -7.54 -6.16
CA ASN A 68 19.71 -8.35 -5.00
C ASN A 68 19.08 -9.76 -5.07
N PRO A 69 19.85 -10.85 -4.84
CA PRO A 69 19.39 -12.25 -4.91
C PRO A 69 18.35 -12.72 -3.87
N TYR A 70 17.98 -11.96 -2.84
CA TYR A 70 17.08 -12.44 -1.76
C TYR A 70 15.57 -12.44 -2.08
N THR A 71 15.18 -12.51 -3.34
CA THR A 71 13.87 -12.00 -3.81
C THR A 71 12.63 -12.88 -3.61
N LYS A 72 12.65 -14.03 -2.91
CA LYS A 72 11.44 -14.90 -2.82
C LYS A 72 11.05 -15.48 -1.45
N GLN A 73 11.83 -15.24 -0.40
CA GLN A 73 11.43 -15.59 0.99
C GLN A 73 10.56 -14.48 1.64
N TRP A 74 10.80 -13.22 1.25
CA TRP A 74 10.28 -12.05 1.92
C TRP A 74 8.73 -11.92 1.91
N LEU A 75 8.01 -12.56 0.99
CA LEU A 75 6.55 -12.38 0.90
C LEU A 75 5.83 -13.04 2.08
N TRP A 76 6.25 -14.25 2.46
CA TRP A 76 5.76 -14.92 3.65
C TRP A 76 6.21 -14.17 4.91
N ASP A 77 7.50 -13.84 4.99
CA ASP A 77 8.06 -13.08 6.11
C ASP A 77 7.35 -11.72 6.30
N TYR A 78 7.00 -11.04 5.20
CA TYR A 78 6.25 -9.79 5.22
C TYR A 78 4.83 -10.00 5.75
N THR A 79 4.14 -11.04 5.27
CA THR A 79 2.77 -11.36 5.72
C THR A 79 2.75 -11.68 7.21
N GLU A 80 3.67 -12.53 7.68
CA GLU A 80 3.80 -12.87 9.09
C GLU A 80 4.18 -11.63 9.93
N SER A 81 5.16 -10.84 9.47
CA SER A 81 5.59 -9.62 10.18
C SER A 81 4.45 -8.61 10.32
N LYS A 82 3.64 -8.41 9.27
CA LYS A 82 2.49 -7.51 9.31
C LYS A 82 1.39 -8.03 10.24
N MET A 83 1.11 -9.34 10.21
CA MET A 83 0.16 -9.96 11.14
C MET A 83 0.61 -9.80 12.60
N LEU A 84 1.90 -10.01 12.89
CA LEU A 84 2.44 -9.87 14.26
C LEU A 84 2.41 -8.42 14.73
N ALA A 85 2.79 -7.47 13.87
CA ALA A 85 2.70 -6.04 14.19
C ALA A 85 1.25 -5.60 14.47
N GLU A 86 0.29 -6.09 13.69
CA GLU A 86 -1.14 -5.85 13.91
C GLU A 86 -1.63 -6.41 15.26
N LYS A 87 -1.25 -7.65 15.59
CA LYS A 87 -1.57 -8.25 16.89
C LYS A 87 -0.97 -7.46 18.05
N GLU A 88 0.21 -6.89 17.87
CA GLU A 88 0.88 -6.11 18.91
C GLU A 88 0.21 -4.75 19.11
N ILE A 89 -0.07 -4.01 18.04
CA ILE A 89 -0.66 -2.68 18.17
C ILE A 89 -2.05 -2.73 18.81
N LEU A 90 -2.83 -3.78 18.55
CA LEU A 90 -4.14 -3.99 19.17
C LEU A 90 -4.06 -4.25 20.69
N LYS A 91 -2.91 -4.66 21.24
CA LYS A 91 -2.76 -4.80 22.69
C LYS A 91 -2.77 -3.46 23.41
N PHE A 92 -2.34 -2.38 22.75
CA PHE A 92 -2.29 -1.04 23.33
C PHE A 92 -3.68 -0.47 23.64
N GLU A 93 -4.76 -1.05 23.09
CA GLU A 93 -6.13 -0.75 23.54
C GLU A 93 -6.30 -1.01 25.04
N LYS A 94 -5.68 -2.09 25.54
CA LYS A 94 -5.74 -2.45 26.97
C LYS A 94 -4.90 -1.52 27.85
N GLU A 95 -4.01 -0.73 27.23
CA GLU A 95 -3.17 0.26 27.90
C GLU A 95 -3.83 1.67 27.91
N GLY A 96 -5.07 1.78 27.39
CA GLY A 96 -5.84 3.02 27.38
C GLY A 96 -5.60 3.92 26.16
N LEU A 97 -4.89 3.41 25.13
CA LEU A 97 -4.76 4.11 23.84
C LEU A 97 -5.91 3.71 22.91
N GLU A 98 -6.45 4.68 22.18
CA GLU A 98 -7.37 4.37 21.08
C GLU A 98 -6.57 3.88 19.88
N VAL A 99 -6.87 2.66 19.43
CA VAL A 99 -6.18 2.04 18.29
C VAL A 99 -7.21 1.64 17.26
N VAL A 100 -6.98 2.05 16.01
CA VAL A 100 -7.71 1.56 14.85
C VAL A 100 -6.72 0.83 13.95
N ALA A 101 -6.88 -0.49 13.84
CA ALA A 101 -6.15 -1.31 12.88
C ALA A 101 -7.03 -1.53 11.65
N LEU A 102 -6.77 -0.76 10.59
CA LEU A 102 -7.47 -0.90 9.31
C LEU A 102 -6.70 -1.87 8.40
N CYS A 103 -7.23 -3.08 8.24
CA CYS A 103 -6.72 -4.07 7.30
C CYS A 103 -7.26 -3.76 5.90
N CYS A 104 -6.41 -3.31 4.99
CA CYS A 104 -6.82 -2.97 3.64
C CYS A 104 -6.83 -4.22 2.73
N GLY A 105 -7.85 -4.31 1.87
CA GLY A 105 -7.84 -5.25 0.74
C GLY A 105 -6.74 -4.92 -0.28
N LEU A 106 -6.66 -5.70 -1.34
CA LEU A 106 -5.81 -5.40 -2.49
C LEU A 106 -6.29 -4.10 -3.16
N VAL A 107 -5.45 -3.08 -3.10
CA VAL A 107 -5.82 -1.71 -3.51
C VAL A 107 -5.66 -1.52 -5.01
N GLY A 108 -6.76 -1.20 -5.69
CA GLY A 108 -6.80 -0.79 -7.09
C GLY A 108 -7.07 0.71 -7.23
N GLY A 109 -6.92 1.25 -8.44
CA GLY A 109 -7.24 2.64 -8.75
C GLY A 109 -6.09 3.46 -9.32
N HIS A 110 -6.31 4.77 -9.43
CA HIS A 110 -5.34 5.71 -9.97
C HIS A 110 -4.18 5.96 -9.00
N THR A 111 -2.98 6.22 -9.52
CA THR A 111 -1.77 6.46 -8.73
C THR A 111 -1.04 7.72 -9.18
N PHE A 112 -0.49 8.47 -8.21
CA PHE A 112 0.39 9.61 -8.47
C PHE A 112 1.86 9.21 -8.61
N LEU A 113 2.17 7.92 -8.44
CA LEU A 113 3.53 7.41 -8.59
C LEU A 113 3.91 7.33 -10.08
N PRO A 114 5.18 7.55 -10.45
CA PRO A 114 5.64 7.45 -11.83
C PRO A 114 5.76 5.99 -12.33
N TYR A 115 5.26 5.02 -11.56
CA TYR A 115 5.28 3.59 -11.84
C TYR A 115 4.00 2.94 -11.32
N ILE A 116 3.69 1.74 -11.82
CA ILE A 116 2.53 0.96 -11.38
C ILE A 116 2.81 0.35 -9.99
N PRO A 117 2.00 0.66 -8.96
CA PRO A 117 2.11 0.03 -7.65
C PRO A 117 2.00 -1.50 -7.75
N THR A 118 2.62 -2.24 -6.83
CA THR A 118 2.57 -3.70 -6.82
C THR A 118 1.13 -4.22 -6.86
N SER A 119 0.21 -3.61 -6.11
CA SER A 119 -1.20 -4.02 -6.11
C SER A 119 -1.89 -3.79 -7.46
N GLY A 120 -1.65 -2.65 -8.11
CA GLY A 120 -2.10 -2.40 -9.49
C GLY A 120 -1.50 -3.38 -10.49
N GLY A 121 -0.21 -3.71 -10.33
CA GLY A 121 0.46 -4.73 -11.12
C GLY A 121 -0.13 -6.12 -10.93
N MET A 122 -0.58 -6.47 -9.72
CA MET A 122 -1.30 -7.73 -9.46
C MET A 122 -2.62 -7.78 -10.22
N PHE A 123 -3.41 -6.70 -10.23
CA PHE A 123 -4.63 -6.64 -11.06
C PHE A 123 -4.33 -6.81 -12.55
N LEU A 124 -3.27 -6.17 -13.05
CA LEU A 124 -2.88 -6.24 -14.47
C LEU A 124 -2.21 -7.57 -14.84
N SER A 125 -1.66 -8.30 -13.88
CA SER A 125 -0.95 -9.56 -14.12
C SER A 125 -1.82 -10.62 -14.80
N VAL A 126 -3.14 -10.57 -14.59
CA VAL A 126 -4.14 -11.42 -15.26
C VAL A 126 -4.15 -11.18 -16.78
N LEU A 127 -3.87 -9.94 -17.21
CA LEU A 127 -3.75 -9.57 -18.62
C LEU A 127 -2.33 -9.76 -19.15
N THR A 128 -1.33 -9.29 -18.41
CA THR A 128 0.05 -9.19 -18.89
C THR A 128 0.84 -10.48 -18.76
N GLN A 129 0.30 -11.49 -18.07
CA GLN A 129 0.99 -12.75 -17.74
C GLN A 129 2.32 -12.52 -17.00
N GLU A 130 2.39 -11.45 -16.21
CA GLU A 130 3.54 -11.24 -15.33
C GLU A 130 3.46 -12.27 -14.19
N LYS A 131 4.21 -13.36 -14.36
CA LYS A 131 4.10 -14.57 -13.55
C LYS A 131 4.32 -14.31 -12.07
N GLU A 132 5.20 -13.37 -11.71
CA GLU A 132 5.48 -13.12 -10.29
C GLU A 132 4.31 -12.44 -9.58
N LEU A 133 3.73 -11.40 -10.18
CA LEU A 133 2.58 -10.67 -9.68
C LEU A 133 1.32 -11.52 -9.73
N TYR A 134 1.14 -12.36 -10.76
CA TYR A 134 0.03 -13.30 -10.83
C TYR A 134 0.12 -14.34 -9.70
N ASN A 135 1.30 -14.89 -9.44
CA ASN A 135 1.51 -15.80 -8.31
C ASN A 135 1.25 -15.14 -6.96
N LYS A 136 1.58 -13.85 -6.79
CA LYS A 136 1.22 -13.09 -5.58
C LYS A 136 -0.30 -12.95 -5.44
N LEU A 137 -1.00 -12.73 -6.54
CA LEU A 137 -2.47 -12.62 -6.55
C LEU A 137 -3.13 -13.95 -6.18
N LYS A 138 -2.67 -15.05 -6.79
CA LYS A 138 -3.09 -16.42 -6.45
C LYS A 138 -2.80 -16.76 -4.99
N PHE A 139 -1.63 -16.40 -4.47
CA PHE A 139 -1.32 -16.60 -3.05
C PHE A 139 -2.33 -15.90 -2.13
N LEU A 140 -2.73 -14.65 -2.44
CA LEU A 140 -3.75 -13.95 -1.65
C LEU A 140 -5.12 -14.60 -1.76
N GLU A 141 -5.49 -15.08 -2.95
CA GLU A 141 -6.74 -15.82 -3.17
C GLU A 141 -6.76 -17.12 -2.37
N ASP A 142 -5.70 -17.93 -2.46
CA ASP A 142 -5.58 -19.21 -1.76
C ASP A 142 -5.58 -19.02 -0.24
N LEU A 143 -4.94 -17.95 0.25
CA LEU A 143 -4.90 -17.62 1.68
C LEU A 143 -6.27 -17.19 2.23
N ASN A 144 -7.07 -16.45 1.45
CA ASN A 144 -8.31 -15.82 1.92
C ASN A 144 -9.59 -16.47 1.37
N GLY A 145 -9.48 -17.46 0.47
CA GLY A 145 -10.57 -18.03 -0.32
C GLY A 145 -11.03 -17.16 -1.49
N LYS A 146 -10.99 -15.83 -1.34
CA LYS A 146 -11.14 -14.81 -2.39
C LYS A 146 -10.25 -13.61 -2.08
N VAL A 147 -9.90 -12.83 -3.08
CA VAL A 147 -9.10 -11.60 -2.91
C VAL A 147 -10.03 -10.46 -2.45
N PRO A 148 -9.90 -9.94 -1.21
CA PRO A 148 -10.56 -8.69 -0.85
C PRO A 148 -9.95 -7.56 -1.67
N ILE A 149 -10.78 -6.71 -2.27
CA ILE A 149 -10.34 -5.57 -3.09
C ILE A 149 -10.96 -4.27 -2.59
N VAL A 150 -10.27 -3.16 -2.82
CA VAL A 150 -10.73 -1.81 -2.46
C VAL A 150 -10.18 -0.79 -3.45
N HIS A 151 -10.94 0.28 -3.71
CA HIS A 151 -10.44 1.41 -4.49
C HIS A 151 -9.62 2.35 -3.61
N ILE A 152 -8.57 2.95 -4.16
CA ILE A 152 -7.68 3.86 -3.42
C ILE A 152 -8.40 5.02 -2.76
N GLU A 153 -9.46 5.54 -3.38
CA GLU A 153 -10.28 6.62 -2.81
C GLU A 153 -11.07 6.13 -1.60
N ASP A 154 -11.73 4.97 -1.69
CA ASP A 154 -12.47 4.36 -0.58
C ASP A 154 -11.55 4.08 0.62
N GLU A 155 -10.31 3.67 0.35
CA GLU A 155 -9.31 3.43 1.39
C GLU A 155 -8.88 4.74 2.08
N CYS A 156 -8.63 5.80 1.31
CA CYS A 156 -8.30 7.11 1.88
C CYS A 156 -9.48 7.68 2.68
N GLU A 157 -10.70 7.55 2.17
CA GLU A 157 -11.92 7.94 2.87
C GLU A 157 -12.11 7.15 4.17
N ALA A 158 -11.83 5.84 4.18
CA ALA A 158 -11.90 5.02 5.39
C ALA A 158 -10.89 5.51 6.45
N HIS A 159 -9.64 5.80 6.05
CA HIS A 159 -8.65 6.40 6.95
C HIS A 159 -9.11 7.74 7.52
N MET A 160 -9.65 8.62 6.67
CA MET A 160 -10.19 9.92 7.06
C MET A 160 -11.40 9.79 7.98
N PHE A 161 -12.27 8.80 7.74
CA PHE A 161 -13.43 8.52 8.57
C PHE A 161 -13.01 8.20 10.00
N PHE A 162 -12.10 7.24 10.21
CA PHE A 162 -11.64 6.91 11.56
C PHE A 162 -10.90 8.08 12.21
N MET A 163 -10.05 8.78 11.46
CA MET A 163 -9.33 9.95 11.96
C MET A 163 -10.25 11.09 12.40
N ASN A 164 -11.42 11.26 11.78
CA ASN A 164 -12.38 12.30 12.14
C ASN A 164 -13.39 11.86 13.22
N ASN A 165 -13.43 10.57 13.57
CA ASN A 165 -14.34 10.01 14.57
C ASN A 165 -13.58 9.47 15.81
N VAL A 166 -12.48 10.14 16.17
CA VAL A 166 -11.69 9.81 17.38
C VAL A 166 -12.59 9.77 18.61
N GLY A 167 -12.39 8.76 19.45
CA GLY A 167 -13.10 8.50 20.69
C GLY A 167 -14.38 7.67 20.50
N SER A 168 -14.76 7.33 19.27
CA SER A 168 -16.03 6.62 18.98
C SER A 168 -15.84 5.18 18.54
N LEU A 169 -14.70 4.83 17.93
CA LEU A 169 -14.47 3.52 17.32
C LEU A 169 -13.01 3.11 17.55
N SER A 170 -12.81 1.93 18.13
CA SER A 170 -11.48 1.32 18.26
C SER A 170 -11.55 -0.16 17.88
N GLY A 171 -10.40 -0.73 17.55
CA GLY A 171 -10.22 -2.13 17.25
C GLY A 171 -9.81 -2.39 15.81
N ARG A 172 -10.18 -3.56 15.31
CA ARG A 172 -9.73 -4.09 14.02
C ARG A 172 -10.86 -4.01 12.99
N PHE A 173 -10.59 -3.41 11.85
CA PHE A 173 -11.55 -3.20 10.77
C PHE A 173 -10.97 -3.69 9.43
N LEU A 174 -11.82 -4.18 8.53
CA LEU A 174 -11.43 -4.54 7.17
C LEU A 174 -11.96 -3.47 6.21
N CYS A 175 -11.08 -2.90 5.38
CA CYS A 175 -11.43 -2.01 4.29
C CYS A 175 -11.42 -2.80 2.97
N ALA A 176 -12.59 -3.30 2.58
CA ALA A 176 -12.79 -4.03 1.32
C ALA A 176 -14.19 -3.74 0.79
N SER A 177 -14.29 -3.42 -0.50
CA SER A 177 -15.58 -3.19 -1.17
C SER A 177 -16.14 -4.45 -1.84
N SER A 178 -15.28 -5.41 -2.19
CA SER A 178 -15.67 -6.68 -2.79
C SER A 178 -14.64 -7.79 -2.52
N PHE A 179 -15.04 -9.03 -2.78
CA PHE A 179 -14.20 -10.23 -2.70
C PHE A 179 -14.28 -10.98 -4.03
N VAL A 180 -13.17 -11.03 -4.75
CA VAL A 180 -13.13 -11.56 -6.12
C VAL A 180 -12.11 -12.68 -6.26
N SER A 181 -12.43 -13.66 -7.09
CA SER A 181 -11.47 -14.68 -7.54
C SER A 181 -10.62 -14.15 -8.69
N THR A 182 -9.47 -14.78 -8.93
CA THR A 182 -8.67 -14.47 -10.12
C THR A 182 -9.43 -14.71 -11.42
N ALA A 183 -10.30 -15.73 -11.44
CA ALA A 183 -11.19 -16.00 -12.56
C ALA A 183 -12.24 -14.90 -12.76
N GLU A 184 -12.83 -14.36 -11.69
CA GLU A 184 -13.78 -13.24 -11.77
C GLU A 184 -13.10 -11.97 -12.32
N ILE A 185 -11.86 -11.70 -11.93
CA ILE A 185 -11.05 -10.61 -12.51
C ILE A 185 -10.79 -10.84 -14.01
N GLY A 186 -10.38 -12.07 -14.39
CA GLY A 186 -10.13 -12.43 -15.78
C GLY A 186 -11.38 -12.28 -16.66
N ASN A 187 -12.51 -12.81 -16.21
CA ASN A 187 -13.79 -12.69 -16.89
C ASN A 187 -14.23 -11.23 -17.05
N TYR A 188 -14.00 -10.39 -16.03
CA TYR A 188 -14.28 -8.96 -16.12
C TYR A 188 -13.46 -8.30 -17.23
N TYR A 189 -12.18 -8.60 -17.35
CA TYR A 189 -11.35 -8.04 -18.42
C TYR A 189 -11.74 -8.55 -19.80
N GLU A 190 -12.00 -9.86 -19.94
CA GLU A 190 -12.42 -10.44 -21.22
C GLU A 190 -13.73 -9.79 -21.73
N HIS A 191 -14.64 -9.47 -20.81
CA HIS A 191 -15.91 -8.84 -21.15
C HIS A 191 -15.79 -7.35 -21.48
N ASN A 192 -15.00 -6.58 -20.72
CA ASN A 192 -14.97 -5.11 -20.82
C ASN A 192 -13.83 -4.58 -21.71
N TYR A 193 -12.78 -5.38 -21.91
CA TYR A 193 -11.62 -5.01 -22.72
C TYR A 193 -11.18 -6.18 -23.62
N PRO A 194 -12.06 -6.62 -24.54
CA PRO A 194 -11.84 -7.82 -25.37
C PRO A 194 -10.63 -7.70 -26.32
N GLU A 195 -10.10 -6.48 -26.52
CA GLU A 195 -8.85 -6.24 -27.25
C GLU A 195 -7.61 -6.83 -26.55
N PHE A 196 -7.67 -7.03 -25.23
CA PHE A 196 -6.63 -7.71 -24.47
C PHE A 196 -6.99 -9.18 -24.34
N LYS A 197 -6.17 -10.06 -24.90
CA LYS A 197 -6.36 -11.51 -24.79
C LYS A 197 -6.14 -11.97 -23.35
N VAL A 198 -7.23 -12.27 -22.65
CA VAL A 198 -7.21 -13.03 -21.41
C VAL A 198 -7.08 -14.50 -21.78
N ASN A 199 -5.93 -15.11 -21.52
CA ASN A 199 -5.78 -16.55 -21.74
C ASN A 199 -6.31 -17.27 -20.50
N GLN A 200 -7.40 -18.03 -20.69
CA GLN A 200 -7.95 -18.93 -19.67
C GLN A 200 -6.97 -20.10 -19.49
N GLU A 201 -6.35 -20.22 -18.32
CA GLU A 201 -5.71 -21.48 -17.88
C GLU A 201 -6.75 -22.43 -17.29
#